data_AF-A0A914QXB5-F1
#
_entry.id   AF-A0A914QXB5-F1
#
_cell.length_a   1.000
_cell.length_b   1.000
_cell.length_c   1.000
_cell.angle_alpha   90.00
_cell.angle_beta   90.00
_cell.angle_gamma   90.00
#
_symmetry.space_group_name_H-M   'P 1'
#
loop_
_entity.id
_entity.type
_entity.pdbx_description
1 polymer ?
#
loop_
_entity_poly.entity_id
_entity_poly.type
_entity_poly.pdbx_seq_one_letter_code
_entity_poly.pdbx_strand_id
1 'polypeptide(L)'
;MSYAQYPQDEKVKTLIDRIALNVATNGPHLANHILQKEQNNPQFSFLIPGGQYNDYFEYQKSLAIQQKQQPQPPSSQNPLYSVKHLGTIKNPAPLVQMRVDIDGIKNQIEALKAQIAESDKNVASQKHVLTQQLEVR
;
A
#
# COMPACT_ATOMS: atom_id res chain seq x y z
N MET A 1 4.34 -28.40 -2.76
CA MET A 1 4.24 -27.41 -1.67
C MET A 1 5.50 -26.57 -1.74
N SER A 2 5.41 -25.33 -2.23
CA SER A 2 6.56 -24.42 -2.28
C SER A 2 6.79 -23.91 -0.86
N TYR A 3 7.89 -24.31 -0.24
CA TYR A 3 8.28 -23.78 1.05
C TYR A 3 8.58 -22.30 0.86
N ALA A 4 7.81 -21.43 1.51
CA ALA A 4 8.07 -20.00 1.51
C ALA A 4 9.53 -19.79 1.88
N GLN A 5 10.33 -19.32 0.92
CA GLN A 5 11.75 -19.14 1.13
C GLN A 5 11.91 -18.15 2.29
N TYR A 6 12.50 -18.58 3.39
CA TYR A 6 12.73 -17.70 4.54
C TYR A 6 14.11 -17.05 4.36
N PRO A 7 14.21 -15.71 4.36
CA PRO A 7 15.50 -15.04 4.27
C PRO A 7 16.37 -15.43 5.47
N GLN A 8 17.52 -16.06 5.19
CA GLN A 8 18.51 -16.42 6.22
C GLN A 8 19.25 -15.19 6.74
N ASP A 9 19.30 -14.12 5.95
CA ASP A 9 19.93 -12.86 6.32
C ASP A 9 18.94 -11.97 7.09
N GLU A 10 19.30 -11.61 8.32
CA GLU A 10 18.48 -10.75 9.18
C GLU A 10 18.21 -9.37 8.56
N LYS A 11 19.11 -8.86 7.70
CA LYS A 11 18.91 -7.59 7.02
C LYS A 11 17.78 -7.68 6.01
N VAL A 12 17.75 -8.77 5.23
CA VAL A 12 16.69 -9.02 4.23
C VAL A 12 15.35 -9.24 4.92
N LYS A 13 15.33 -10.01 6.01
CA LYS A 13 14.13 -10.17 6.84
C LYS A 13 13.61 -8.82 7.35
N THR A 14 14.46 -8.03 7.99
CA THR A 14 14.10 -6.72 8.56
C THR A 14 13.62 -5.75 7.47
N LEU A 15 14.24 -5.79 6.29
CA LEU A 15 13.83 -5.00 5.14
C LEU A 15 12.41 -5.40 4.69
N ILE A 16 12.16 -6.69 4.50
CA ILE A 16 10.85 -7.20 4.08
C ILE A 16 9.78 -6.83 5.12
N ASP A 17 10.05 -7.04 6.41
CA ASP A 17 9.13 -6.70 7.50
C ASP A 17 8.78 -5.20 7.51
N ARG A 18 9.79 -4.32 7.38
CA ARG A 18 9.55 -2.87 7.30
C ARG A 18 8.74 -2.50 6.07
N ILE A 19 9.04 -3.06 4.90
CA ILE A 19 8.35 -2.71 3.66
C ILE A 19 6.92 -3.22 3.72
N ALA A 20 6.69 -4.45 4.19
CA ALA A 20 5.36 -5.03 4.39
C ALA A 20 4.51 -4.18 5.34
N LEU A 21 5.06 -3.75 6.48
CA LEU A 21 4.37 -2.85 7.41
C LEU A 21 4.06 -1.49 6.77
N ASN A 22 5.02 -0.90 6.05
CA ASN A 22 4.83 0.38 5.39
C ASN A 22 3.77 0.30 4.28
N VAL A 23 3.71 -0.80 3.52
CA VAL A 23 2.69 -1.05 2.49
C VAL A 23 1.32 -1.33 3.11
N ALA A 24 1.26 -2.12 4.19
CA ALA A 24 0.02 -2.34 4.95
C ALA A 24 -0.49 -1.04 5.61
N THR A 25 0.42 -0.13 5.95
CA THR A 25 0.07 1.12 6.62
C THR A 25 -0.35 2.23 5.66
N ASN A 26 0.45 2.47 4.62
CA ASN A 26 0.31 3.56 3.66
C ASN A 26 -0.42 3.15 2.38
N GLY A 27 -0.63 1.85 2.18
CA GLY A 27 -1.31 1.29 1.02
C GLY A 27 -0.36 0.73 -0.07
N PRO A 28 -0.93 0.02 -1.06
CA PRO A 28 -0.19 -0.70 -2.10
C PRO A 28 0.62 0.21 -3.05
N HIS A 29 0.31 1.50 -3.11
CA HIS A 29 1.04 2.48 -3.93
C HIS A 29 2.52 2.57 -3.59
N LEU A 30 2.88 2.37 -2.31
CA LEU A 30 4.27 2.39 -1.89
C LEU A 30 5.06 1.23 -2.53
N ALA A 31 4.47 0.03 -2.61
CA ALA A 31 5.10 -1.12 -3.25
C ALA A 31 5.38 -0.82 -4.73
N ASN A 32 4.43 -0.20 -5.42
CA ASN A 32 4.62 0.19 -6.83
C ASN A 32 5.73 1.23 -7.02
N HIS A 33 5.84 2.21 -6.11
CA HIS A 33 6.89 3.23 -6.20
C HIS A 33 8.28 2.64 -5.92
N ILE A 34 8.41 1.77 -4.91
CA ILE A 34 9.66 1.06 -4.63
C ILE A 34 10.02 0.16 -5.81
N LEU A 35 9.04 -0.58 -6.34
CA LEU A 35 9.24 -1.45 -7.49
C LEU A 35 9.74 -0.67 -8.73
N GLN A 36 9.17 0.51 -9.02
CA GLN A 36 9.64 1.35 -10.14
C GLN A 36 11.07 1.86 -9.94
N LYS A 37 11.44 2.27 -8.72
CA LYS A 37 12.78 2.78 -8.43
C LYS A 37 13.84 1.68 -8.39
N GLU A 38 13.48 0.53 -7.84
CA GLU A 38 14.39 -0.57 -7.55
C GLU A 38 14.21 -1.77 -8.50
N GLN A 39 13.57 -1.58 -9.66
CA GLN A 39 13.32 -2.65 -10.64
C GLN A 39 14.58 -3.39 -11.11
N ASN A 40 15.73 -2.70 -11.05
CA ASN A 40 17.04 -3.26 -11.43
C ASN A 40 17.80 -3.86 -10.24
N ASN A 41 17.24 -3.80 -9.02
CA ASN A 41 17.88 -4.26 -7.80
C ASN A 41 17.31 -5.61 -7.35
N PRO A 42 18.08 -6.71 -7.40
CA PRO A 42 17.60 -8.04 -7.03
C PRO A 42 17.22 -8.16 -5.55
N GLN A 43 17.67 -7.24 -4.69
CA GLN A 43 17.24 -7.23 -3.28
C GLN A 43 15.75 -6.91 -3.13
N PHE A 44 15.13 -6.24 -4.10
CA PHE A 44 13.70 -5.92 -4.09
C PHE A 44 12.87 -6.89 -4.92
N SER A 45 13.45 -8.02 -5.36
CA SER A 45 12.71 -9.04 -6.10
C SER A 45 11.52 -9.62 -5.31
N PHE A 46 11.50 -9.50 -3.98
CA PHE A 46 10.35 -9.90 -3.15
C PHE A 46 9.08 -9.07 -3.42
N LEU A 47 9.20 -7.89 -4.05
CA LEU A 47 8.06 -7.08 -4.48
C LEU A 47 7.46 -7.53 -5.81
N ILE A 48 8.16 -8.40 -6.54
CA ILE A 48 7.73 -8.92 -7.84
C ILE A 48 6.98 -10.24 -7.63
N PRO A 49 5.81 -10.44 -8.25
CA PRO A 49 5.12 -11.73 -8.22
C PRO A 49 6.03 -12.86 -8.72
N GLY A 50 6.22 -13.90 -7.89
CA GLY A 50 7.11 -15.02 -8.21
C GLY A 50 8.61 -14.73 -8.04
N GLY A 51 8.98 -13.56 -7.51
CA GLY A 51 10.36 -13.24 -7.15
C GLY A 51 10.80 -13.86 -5.82
N GLN A 52 12.09 -13.79 -5.55
CA GLN A 52 12.68 -14.36 -4.33
C GLN A 52 12.09 -13.71 -3.08
N TYR A 53 11.66 -14.52 -2.10
CA TYR A 53 11.03 -14.08 -0.86
C TYR A 53 9.65 -13.38 -1.00
N ASN A 54 9.01 -13.44 -2.17
CA ASN A 54 7.69 -12.85 -2.39
C ASN A 54 6.62 -13.48 -1.48
N ASP A 55 6.63 -14.81 -1.31
CA ASP A 55 5.69 -15.50 -0.41
C ASP A 55 5.79 -15.01 1.04
N TYR A 56 7.01 -14.74 1.51
CA TYR A 56 7.26 -14.24 2.86
C TYR A 56 6.79 -12.78 3.01
N PHE A 57 7.03 -11.95 2.00
CA PHE A 57 6.54 -10.57 1.96
C PHE A 57 5.00 -10.52 2.00
N GLU A 58 4.32 -11.33 1.20
CA GLU A 58 2.85 -11.40 1.18
C GLU A 58 2.29 -11.84 2.55
N TYR A 59 2.92 -12.83 3.18
CA TYR A 59 2.56 -13.27 4.53
C TYR A 59 2.70 -12.13 5.55
N GLN A 60 3.85 -11.45 5.62
CA GLN A 60 4.08 -10.33 6.54
C GLN A 60 3.10 -9.18 6.29
N LYS A 61 2.82 -8.87 5.02
CA LYS A 61 1.84 -7.85 4.63
C LYS A 61 0.45 -8.22 5.13
N SER A 62 0.02 -9.47 4.95
CA SER A 62 -1.29 -9.95 5.43
C SER A 62 -1.40 -9.89 6.95
N LEU A 63 -0.34 -10.28 7.68
CA LEU A 63 -0.28 -10.18 9.14
C LEU A 63 -0.41 -8.72 9.61
N ALA A 64 0.30 -7.79 8.97
CA ALA A 64 0.24 -6.38 9.32
C ALA A 64 -1.16 -5.77 9.06
N ILE A 65 -1.84 -6.18 7.98
CA ILE A 65 -3.22 -5.76 7.68
C ILE A 65 -4.20 -6.37 8.69
N GLN A 66 -4.01 -7.63 9.06
CA GLN A 66 -4.86 -8.32 10.04
C GLN A 66 -4.72 -7.71 11.45
N GLN A 67 -3.51 -7.34 11.86
CA GLN A 67 -3.27 -6.63 13.12
C GLN A 67 -3.94 -5.25 13.15
N LYS A 68 -4.05 -4.56 12.01
CA LYS A 68 -4.80 -3.29 11.89
C LYS A 68 -6.32 -3.44 12.05
N GLN A 69 -6.89 -4.63 11.86
CA GLN A 69 -8.34 -4.86 11.92
C GLN A 69 -8.82 -5.44 13.26
N GLN A 70 -7.93 -5.72 14.21
CA GLN A 70 -8.34 -5.94 15.59
C GLN A 70 -8.50 -4.59 16.32
N PRO A 71 -9.61 -4.35 17.04
CA PRO A 71 -9.66 -3.27 18.03
C PRO A 71 -8.70 -3.64 19.16
N GLN A 72 -7.43 -3.23 19.05
CA GLN A 72 -6.44 -3.49 20.10
C GLN A 72 -6.61 -2.49 21.24
N PRO A 73 -6.84 -2.93 22.50
CA PRO A 73 -6.55 -2.09 23.65
C PRO A 73 -5.04 -1.74 23.66
N PRO A 74 -4.65 -0.56 24.17
CA PRO A 74 -3.29 -0.05 24.08
C PRO A 74 -2.33 -0.97 24.86
N SER A 75 -1.72 -1.91 24.15
CA SER A 75 -0.76 -2.85 24.70
C SER A 75 0.61 -2.47 24.19
N SER A 76 1.37 -1.83 25.06
CA SER A 76 2.78 -1.52 24.92
C SER A 76 3.56 -2.74 24.45
N GLN A 77 4.09 -2.72 23.23
CA GLN A 77 5.12 -3.67 22.80
C GLN A 77 6.37 -2.92 22.37
N ASN A 78 7.31 -2.89 23.31
CA ASN A 78 8.72 -2.61 23.07
C ASN A 78 9.30 -3.60 22.06
N PRO A 79 10.13 -3.17 21.11
CA PRO A 79 11.24 -3.98 20.64
C PRO A 79 12.44 -3.72 21.56
N LEU A 80 12.93 -4.82 22.13
CA LEU A 80 14.15 -4.96 22.90
C LEU A 80 15.39 -4.44 22.13
N TYR A 81 15.76 -3.17 22.33
CA TYR A 81 17.15 -2.71 22.17
C TYR A 81 17.49 -1.76 23.33
N SER A 82 17.96 -2.34 24.43
CA SER A 82 18.55 -1.58 25.53
C SER A 82 19.98 -1.19 25.17
N VAL A 83 20.21 0.07 24.80
CA VAL A 83 21.52 0.69 24.94
C VAL A 83 21.35 2.04 25.64
N LYS A 84 21.68 2.05 26.93
CA LYS A 84 21.73 3.20 27.81
C LYS A 84 22.86 4.14 27.38
N HIS A 85 22.58 5.28 26.75
CA HIS A 85 23.45 6.47 26.84
C HIS A 85 22.59 7.74 26.80
N LEU A 86 22.58 8.45 27.94
CA LEU A 86 21.99 9.76 28.14
C LEU A 86 22.80 10.80 27.35
N GLY A 87 22.16 11.49 26.41
CA GLY A 87 22.72 12.63 25.71
C GLY A 87 21.60 13.48 25.14
N THR A 88 21.30 14.57 25.82
CA THR A 88 20.37 15.61 25.40
C THR A 88 20.74 16.15 24.02
N ILE A 89 19.86 16.04 23.03
CA ILE A 89 19.91 16.91 21.84
C ILE A 89 18.59 17.68 21.81
N LYS A 90 18.67 18.92 22.29
CA LYS A 90 17.66 19.93 22.08
C LYS A 90 17.58 20.19 20.57
N ASN A 91 16.34 20.34 20.09
CA ASN A 91 15.92 20.81 18.77
C ASN A 91 15.73 19.72 17.69
N PRO A 92 14.51 19.18 17.52
CA PRO A 92 14.14 18.58 16.24
C PRO A 92 13.98 19.71 15.22
N ALA A 93 14.85 19.74 14.20
CA ALA A 93 14.63 20.55 13.01
C ALA A 93 13.24 20.22 12.43
N PRO A 94 12.46 21.21 11.94
CA PRO A 94 11.18 20.95 11.34
C PRO A 94 11.41 20.13 10.07
N LEU A 95 10.97 18.87 10.08
CA LEU A 95 10.80 18.09 8.88
C LEU A 95 9.85 18.88 7.97
N VAL A 96 10.36 19.37 6.84
CA VAL A 96 9.51 19.98 5.80
C VAL A 96 8.62 18.85 5.28
N GLN A 97 7.44 18.76 5.88
CA GLN A 97 6.42 17.80 5.53
C GLN A 97 5.88 18.22 4.17
N MET A 98 6.23 17.49 3.12
CA MET A 98 5.54 17.54 1.84
C MET A 98 4.09 17.20 2.14
N ARG A 99 3.25 18.22 2.32
CA ARG A 99 1.82 18.05 2.57
C ARG A 99 1.25 17.45 1.30
N VAL A 100 1.01 16.15 1.33
CA VAL A 100 0.07 15.53 0.42
C VAL A 100 -1.29 16.09 0.85
N ASP A 101 -1.86 17.01 0.08
CA ASP A 101 -3.22 17.52 0.28
C ASP A 101 -4.21 16.38 0.01
N ILE A 102 -4.37 15.51 1.01
CA ILE A 102 -5.25 14.33 0.97
C ILE A 102 -6.68 14.76 0.65
N ASP A 103 -7.11 15.93 1.13
CA ASP A 103 -8.43 16.48 0.84
C ASP A 103 -8.55 16.92 -0.63
N GLY A 104 -7.49 17.45 -1.23
CA GLY A 104 -7.44 17.74 -2.66
C GLY A 104 -7.54 16.48 -3.52
N ILE A 105 -6.84 15.41 -3.14
CA ILE A 105 -6.90 14.12 -3.83
C ILE A 105 -8.29 13.47 -3.68
N LYS A 106 -8.92 13.55 -2.49
CA LYS A 106 -10.28 13.06 -2.27
C LYS A 106 -11.30 13.78 -3.15
N ASN A 107 -11.22 15.11 -3.24
CA ASN A 107 -12.11 15.89 -4.08
C ASN A 107 -11.95 15.54 -5.57
N GLN A 108 -10.73 15.27 -6.03
CA GLN A 108 -10.49 14.83 -7.40
C GLN A 108 -11.08 13.43 -7.67
N ILE A 109 -10.97 12.51 -6.71
CA ILE A 109 -11.58 11.17 -6.82
C ILE A 109 -13.11 11.27 -6.91
N GLU A 110 -13.73 12.16 -6.14
CA GLU A 110 -15.18 12.35 -6.18
C GLU A 110 -15.65 12.94 -7.51
N ALA A 111 -14.91 13.91 -8.05
CA ALA A 111 -15.18 14.48 -9.37
C ALA A 111 -15.06 13.42 -10.49
N LEU A 112 -14.04 12.55 -10.44
CA LEU A 112 -13.89 11.47 -11.41
C LEU A 112 -15.01 10.43 -11.29
N LYS A 113 -15.47 10.11 -10.07
CA LYS A 113 -16.61 9.22 -9.86
C LYS A 113 -17.92 9.78 -10.42
N ALA A 114 -18.15 11.09 -10.28
CA ALA A 114 -19.33 11.76 -10.84
C ALA A 114 -19.35 11.68 -12.38
N GLN A 115 -18.18 11.91 -13.03
CA GLN A 115 -18.07 11.79 -14.49
C GLN A 115 -18.37 10.37 -15.00
N ILE A 116 -17.94 9.34 -14.28
CA ILE A 116 -18.24 7.94 -14.65
C ILE A 116 -19.75 7.69 -14.57
N ALA A 117 -20.40 8.10 -13.48
CA ALA A 117 -21.84 7.93 -13.31
C ALA A 117 -22.67 8.66 -14.38
N GLU A 118 -22.20 9.83 -14.83
CA GLU A 118 -22.84 10.58 -15.91
C GLU A 118 -22.62 9.93 -17.28
N SER A 119 -21.42 9.40 -17.53
CA SER A 119 -21.14 8.60 -18.73
C SER A 119 -22.04 7.36 -18.79
N ASP A 120 -22.25 6.66 -17.67
CA ASP A 120 -23.15 5.49 -17.62
C ASP A 120 -24.60 5.84 -17.97
N LYS A 121 -25.09 7.00 -17.50
CA LYS A 121 -26.43 7.51 -17.87
C LYS A 121 -26.52 7.83 -19.35
N ASN A 122 -25.49 8.45 -19.92
CA ASN A 122 -25.46 8.78 -21.33
C ASN A 122 -25.43 7.53 -22.21
N VAL A 123 -24.68 6.49 -21.80
CA VAL A 123 -24.66 5.20 -22.49
C VAL A 123 -26.00 4.47 -22.37
N ALA A 124 -26.61 4.46 -21.18
CA ALA A 124 -27.93 3.84 -20.97
C ALA A 124 -29.02 4.50 -21.81
N SER A 125 -28.96 5.83 -21.95
CA SER A 125 -29.89 6.60 -22.79
C SER A 125 -29.71 6.25 -24.27
N GLN A 126 -28.47 6.15 -24.75
CA GLN A 126 -28.19 5.71 -26.13
C GLN A 126 -28.68 4.28 -26.39
N LYS A 127 -28.48 3.37 -25.42
CA LYS A 127 -28.99 2.01 -25.51
C LYS A 127 -30.51 1.99 -25.61
N HIS A 128 -31.21 2.78 -24.80
CA HIS A 128 -32.67 2.86 -24.83
C HIS A 128 -33.20 3.35 -26.18
N VAL A 129 -32.59 4.42 -26.74
CA VAL A 129 -32.96 4.94 -28.06
C VAL A 129 -32.75 3.89 -29.15
N LEU A 130 -31.64 3.15 -29.10
CA LEU A 130 -31.36 2.10 -30.08
C LEU A 130 -32.34 0.93 -29.98
N THR A 131 -32.69 0.49 -28.76
CA THR A 131 -33.71 -0.55 -28.54
C THR A 131 -35.04 -0.12 -29.14
N GLN A 132 -35.47 1.11 -28.89
CA GLN A 132 -36.75 1.64 -29.40
C GLN A 132 -36.77 1.73 -30.93
N GLN A 133 -35.62 1.95 -31.57
CA GLN A 133 -35.49 1.97 -33.04
C GLN A 133 -35.57 0.57 -33.68
N LEU A 134 -35.26 -0.49 -32.92
CA LEU A 134 -35.36 -1.88 -33.37
C LEU A 134 -36.78 -2.45 -33.23
N GLU A 135 -37.59 -1.93 -32.31
CA GLU A 135 -38.97 -2.38 -32.05
C GLU A 135 -40.01 -1.80 -33.02
N VAL A 136 -39.66 -0.77 -33.81
CA VAL A 136 -40.56 -0.10 -34.77
C VAL A 136 -40.39 -0.64 -36.20
N ARG A 137 -39.72 -1.79 -36.39
CA ARG A 137 -39.52 -2.44 -37.70
C ARG A 137 -40.36 -3.69 -37.87
#